data_AF-A0A962YBF3-F1
#
_entry.id   AF-A0A962YBF3-F1
#
_cell.length_a   1.000
_cell.length_b   1.000
_cell.length_c   1.000
_cell.angle_alpha   90.00
_cell.angle_beta   90.00
_cell.angle_gamma   90.00
#
_symmetry.space_group_name_H-M   'P 1'
#
loop_
_entity.id
_entity.type
_entity.pdbx_description
1 polymer ?
#
loop_
_entity_poly.entity_id
_entity_poly.type
_entity_poly.pdbx_seq_one_letter_code
_entity_poly.pdbx_strand_id
1 'polypeptide(L)'
;MRIIDTNYETLTEISDVPRISPLDEAVLKEIGDIILRYGQQQRFGVVLLHKHFDIAQGEKAVERVDLNSRTSVVDVESSTINAIPSVFRFRKST
;
A
#
# COMPACT_ATOMS: atom_id res chain seq x y z
N MET A 1 -11.42 -13.71 5.13
CA MET A 1 -10.41 -12.71 4.70
C MET A 1 -10.29 -11.69 5.80
N ARG A 2 -9.07 -11.25 6.13
CA ARG A 2 -8.84 -10.13 7.03
C ARG A 2 -8.02 -9.06 6.31
N ILE A 3 -8.39 -7.80 6.54
CA ILE A 3 -7.59 -6.64 6.18
C ILE A 3 -6.55 -6.48 7.29
N ILE A 4 -5.29 -6.30 6.90
CA ILE A 4 -4.19 -6.06 7.82
C ILE A 4 -3.41 -4.83 7.35
N ASP A 5 -2.85 -4.10 8.30
CA ASP A 5 -1.91 -3.02 8.00
C ASP A 5 -0.68 -3.62 7.33
N THR A 6 -0.16 -2.91 6.32
CA THR A 6 1.02 -3.35 5.59
C THR A 6 2.28 -3.09 6.42
N ASN A 7 3.00 -4.16 6.81
CA ASN A 7 4.38 -4.05 7.29
C ASN A 7 5.34 -4.01 6.09
N TYR A 8 5.87 -2.83 5.78
CA TYR A 8 6.79 -2.59 4.66
C TYR A 8 8.15 -3.29 4.80
N GLU A 9 8.60 -3.60 6.03
CA GLU A 9 9.80 -4.41 6.30
C GLU A 9 9.77 -5.75 5.55
N THR A 10 8.56 -6.32 5.38
CA THR A 10 8.36 -7.65 4.79
C THR A 10 8.10 -7.64 3.28
N LEU A 11 8.13 -6.46 2.64
CA LEU A 11 7.86 -6.33 1.21
C LEU A 11 9.13 -6.50 0.37
N THR A 12 8.95 -6.91 -0.88
CA THR A 12 10.00 -6.98 -1.89
C THR A 12 10.48 -5.58 -2.27
N GLU A 13 11.78 -5.43 -2.51
CA GLU A 13 12.36 -4.22 -3.10
C GLU A 13 11.74 -3.94 -4.46
N ILE A 14 11.46 -2.67 -4.77
CA ILE A 14 10.84 -2.31 -6.05
C ILE A 14 11.65 -2.75 -7.26
N SER A 15 12.98 -2.77 -7.16
CA SER A 15 13.88 -3.23 -8.22
C SER A 15 13.70 -4.72 -8.54
N ASP A 16 13.18 -5.48 -7.59
CA ASP A 16 13.05 -6.94 -7.67
C ASP A 16 11.60 -7.38 -7.90
N VAL A 17 10.65 -6.43 -7.96
CA VAL A 17 9.26 -6.75 -8.30
C VAL A 17 9.17 -7.08 -9.79
N PRO A 18 8.62 -8.25 -10.17
CA PRO A 18 8.41 -8.60 -11.56
C PRO A 18 7.53 -7.58 -12.30
N ARG A 19 7.69 -7.50 -13.62
CA ARG A 19 6.77 -6.74 -14.47
C ARG A 19 5.36 -7.33 -14.38
N ILE A 20 4.36 -6.46 -14.54
CA ILE A 20 2.95 -6.85 -14.62
C ILE A 20 2.76 -7.93 -15.67
N SER A 21 2.09 -9.01 -15.28
CA SER A 21 1.74 -10.15 -16.12
C SER A 21 0.26 -10.13 -16.52
N PRO A 22 -0.15 -10.93 -17.52
CA PRO A 22 -1.57 -11.07 -17.88
C PRO A 22 -2.46 -11.57 -16.72
N LEU A 23 -1.90 -12.33 -15.78
CA LEU A 23 -2.64 -12.77 -14.60
C LEU A 23 -2.91 -11.60 -13.66
N ASP A 24 -1.93 -10.70 -13.47
CA ASP A 24 -2.10 -9.50 -12.65
C ASP A 24 -3.17 -8.59 -13.26
N GLU A 25 -3.18 -8.42 -14.59
CA GLU A 25 -4.22 -7.65 -15.30
C GLU A 25 -5.62 -8.23 -15.08
N ALA A 26 -5.77 -9.55 -15.16
CA ALA A 26 -7.05 -10.21 -14.91
C ALA A 26 -7.55 -9.95 -13.48
N VAL A 27 -6.66 -10.06 -12.49
CA VAL A 27 -6.98 -9.77 -11.07
C VAL A 27 -7.34 -8.29 -10.87
N LEU A 28 -6.55 -7.37 -11.43
CA LEU A 28 -6.80 -5.93 -11.34
C LEU A 28 -8.14 -5.55 -11.96
N LYS A 29 -8.52 -6.19 -13.07
CA LYS A 29 -9.82 -5.98 -13.70
C LYS A 29 -10.97 -6.36 -12.77
N GLU A 30 -10.92 -7.53 -12.13
CA GLU A 30 -11.97 -7.97 -11.20
C GLU A 30 -12.11 -7.01 -10.00
N ILE A 31 -11.00 -6.55 -9.44
CA ILE A 31 -11.00 -5.57 -8.34
C ILE A 31 -11.59 -4.23 -8.82
N GLY A 32 -11.18 -3.76 -9.99
CA GLY A 32 -11.71 -2.53 -10.60
C GLY A 32 -13.21 -2.59 -10.81
N ASP A 33 -13.71 -3.70 -11.35
CA ASP A 33 -15.15 -3.93 -11.55
C ASP A 33 -15.93 -3.88 -10.22
N ILE A 34 -15.35 -4.37 -9.12
CA ILE A 34 -15.95 -4.27 -7.77
C ILE A 34 -15.98 -2.82 -7.29
N ILE A 35 -14.85 -2.11 -7.35
CA ILE A 35 -14.77 -0.71 -6.88
C ILE A 35 -15.77 0.18 -7.64
N LEU A 36 -15.85 0.02 -8.96
CA LEU A 36 -16.78 0.75 -9.82
C LEU A 36 -18.24 0.41 -9.50
N ARG A 37 -18.56 -0.86 -9.25
CA ARG A 37 -19.92 -1.30 -8.88
C ARG A 37 -20.45 -0.60 -7.62
N TYR A 38 -19.59 -0.32 -6.65
CA TYR A 38 -19.96 0.38 -5.41
C TYR A 38 -19.79 1.91 -5.48
N GLY A 39 -19.39 2.45 -6.64
CA GLY A 39 -19.18 3.89 -6.82
C GLY A 39 -18.06 4.47 -5.96
N GLN A 40 -17.05 3.67 -5.59
CA GLN A 40 -15.98 4.08 -4.68
C GLN A 40 -14.64 4.40 -5.36
N GLN A 41 -14.63 4.57 -6.69
CA GLN A 41 -13.41 4.79 -7.48
C GLN A 41 -12.67 6.10 -7.16
N GLN A 42 -13.29 7.03 -6.45
CA GLN A 42 -12.63 8.26 -5.95
C GLN A 42 -11.99 8.07 -4.57
N ARG A 43 -12.24 6.94 -3.91
CA ARG A 43 -11.80 6.66 -2.53
C ARG A 43 -10.87 5.46 -2.45
N PHE A 44 -11.11 4.44 -3.27
CA PHE A 44 -10.32 3.22 -3.27
C PHE A 44 -9.72 2.96 -4.65
N GLY A 45 -8.52 2.41 -4.63
CA GLY A 45 -7.76 1.97 -5.79
C GLY A 45 -6.84 0.82 -5.40
N VAL A 46 -5.94 0.45 -6.31
CA VAL A 46 -4.93 -0.59 -6.08
C VAL A 46 -3.55 0.03 -6.30
N VAL A 47 -2.62 -0.29 -5.40
CA VAL A 47 -1.20 0.05 -5.52
C VAL A 47 -0.39 -1.25 -5.43
N LEU A 48 0.71 -1.31 -6.19
CA LEU A 48 1.65 -2.42 -6.13
C LEU A 48 2.38 -2.40 -4.79
N LEU A 49 2.41 -3.53 -4.07
CA LEU A 49 3.11 -3.62 -2.78
C LEU A 49 4.61 -3.83 -3.00
N HIS A 50 5.42 -2.88 -2.51
CA HIS A 50 6.88 -2.91 -2.54
C HIS A 50 7.46 -1.98 -1.47
N LYS A 51 8.76 -2.09 -1.19
CA LYS A 51 9.52 -1.06 -0.47
C LYS A 51 10.50 -0.32 -1.40
N HIS A 52 10.79 0.92 -1.05
CA HIS A 52 11.74 1.79 -1.75
C HIS A 52 13.08 1.94 -1.00
N PHE A 53 13.08 1.61 0.28
CA PHE A 53 14.21 1.72 1.20
C PHE A 53 14.06 0.70 2.32
N ASP A 54 15.18 0.38 2.97
CA ASP A 54 15.19 -0.52 4.11
C ASP A 54 14.49 0.10 5.32
N ILE A 55 13.76 -0.75 6.05
CA ILE A 55 13.05 -0.41 7.28
C ILE A 55 13.53 -1.40 8.33
N ALA A 56 14.12 -0.90 9.41
CA ALA A 56 14.62 -1.75 10.47
C ALA A 56 13.47 -2.28 11.34
N GLN A 57 13.78 -3.27 12.17
CA GLN A 57 12.82 -3.83 13.10
C GLN A 57 12.27 -2.75 14.04
N GLY A 58 10.94 -2.61 14.07
CA GLY A 58 10.23 -1.64 14.92
C GLY A 58 10.01 -0.27 14.29
N GLU A 59 10.60 -0.01 13.13
CA GLU A 59 10.33 1.18 12.34
C GLU A 59 9.13 0.99 11.42
N LYS A 60 8.50 2.09 11.01
CA LYS A 60 7.35 2.08 10.11
C LYS A 60 7.49 3.14 9.02
N ALA A 61 7.08 2.78 7.80
CA ALA A 61 6.90 3.76 6.75
C ALA A 61 5.68 4.63 7.05
N VAL A 62 5.88 5.95 7.06
CA VAL A 62 4.81 6.93 7.29
C VAL A 62 4.80 7.95 6.16
N GLU A 63 3.65 8.10 5.52
CA GLU A 63 3.41 9.17 4.57
C GLU A 63 3.06 10.47 5.31
N ARG A 64 3.77 11.55 5.00
CA ARG A 64 3.52 12.90 5.49
C ARG A 64 3.21 13.80 4.30
N VAL A 65 2.07 14.50 4.36
CA VAL A 65 1.66 15.47 3.35
C VAL A 65 1.81 16.88 3.92
N ASP A 66 2.65 17.70 3.29
CA ASP A 66 2.73 19.13 3.56
C ASP A 66 1.87 19.88 2.52
N LEU A 67 0.79 20.50 3.00
CA LEU A 67 -0.16 21.23 2.17
C LEU A 67 0.40 22.55 1.64
N ASN A 68 1.36 23.17 2.32
CA ASN A 68 1.93 24.45 1.90
C ASN A 68 2.87 24.28 0.72
N SER A 69 3.77 23.29 0.82
CA SER A 69 4.72 22.96 -0.24
C SER A 69 4.13 22.01 -1.29
N ARG A 70 2.95 21.43 -1.02
CA ARG A 70 2.28 20.41 -1.85
C ARG A 70 3.16 19.19 -2.11
N THR A 71 3.96 18.81 -1.12
CA THR A 71 4.80 17.61 -1.18
C THR A 71 4.23 16.50 -0.32
N SER A 72 4.30 15.27 -0.83
CA SER A 72 4.14 14.07 -0.02
C SER A 72 5.49 13.37 0.07
N VAL A 73 5.88 12.96 1.28
CA VAL A 73 7.10 12.20 1.55
C VAL A 73 6.74 10.98 2.37
N VAL A 74 7.29 9.83 1.99
CA VAL A 74 7.26 8.62 2.82
C VAL A 74 8.63 8.48 3.46
N ASP A 75 8.66 8.44 4.79
CA ASP A 75 9.89 8.30 5.57
C ASP A 75 9.74 7.23 6.65
N VAL A 76 10.86 6.85 7.26
CA VAL A 76 10.95 5.88 8.33
C VAL A 76 10.73 6.58 9.67
N GLU A 77 9.75 6.10 10.43
CA GLU A 77 9.38 6.67 11.73
C GLU A 77 9.37 5.60 12.83
N SER A 78 9.80 5.99 14.02
CA SER A 78 9.75 5.15 15.23
C SER A 78 8.42 5.25 15.98
N SER A 79 7.57 6.24 15.65
CA SER A 79 6.27 6.47 16.29
C SER A 79 5.18 6.78 15.27
N THR A 80 4.01 6.16 15.47
CA THR A 80 2.85 6.29 14.57
C THR A 80 1.58 6.69 15.29
N ILE A 81 1.67 7.41 16.41
CA ILE A 81 0.53 7.68 17.31
C ILE A 81 -0.64 8.39 16.63
N ASN A 82 -0.37 9.19 15.60
CA ASN A 82 -1.38 9.92 14.83
C ASN A 82 -1.48 9.47 13.36
N ALA A 83 -0.81 8.38 12.99
CA ALA A 83 -0.84 7.89 11.61
C ALA A 83 -2.17 7.17 11.35
N ILE A 84 -2.73 7.36 10.14
CA ILE A 84 -3.91 6.64 9.66
C ILE A 84 -3.41 5.59 8.66
N PRO A 85 -3.83 4.31 8.76
CA PRO A 85 -3.51 3.32 7.74
C PRO A 85 -4.06 3.74 6.37
N SER A 86 -3.18 3.85 5.38
CA SER A 86 -3.52 4.16 3.99
C SER A 86 -3.19 3.03 3.02
N VAL A 87 -2.40 2.03 3.45
CA VAL A 87 -2.00 0.87 2.66
C VAL A 87 -2.37 -0.41 3.39
N PHE A 88 -3.10 -1.26 2.67
CA PHE A 88 -3.77 -2.43 3.23
C PHE A 88 -3.32 -3.70 2.49
N ARG A 89 -3.09 -4.77 3.24
CA ARG A 89 -2.90 -6.12 2.70
C ARG A 89 -4.05 -7.03 3.10
N PHE A 90 -4.34 -8.03 2.28
CA PHE A 90 -5.37 -9.02 2.56
C PHE A 90 -4.72 -10.37 2.87
N ARG A 91 -5.19 -11.03 3.93
CA ARG A 91 -4.80 -12.41 4.25
C ARG A 91 -6.02 -13.30 4.31
N LYS A 92 -5.88 -14.54 3.80
CA LYS A 92 -6.90 -15.58 4.02
C LYS A 92 -7.03 -15.80 5.53
N SER A 93 -8.27 -15.86 6.01
CA SER A 93 -8.50 -16.28 7.40
C SER A 93 -8.16 -17.77 7.47
N THR A 94 -7.20 -18.12 8.32
CA THR A 94 -6.98 -19.52 8.75
C THR A 94 -8.19 -20.02 9.50
#